data_AF-A0A8H7U1M8-F1
#
_entry.id   AF-A0A8H7U1M8-F1
#
_cell.length_a   1.000
_cell.length_b   1.000
_cell.length_c   1.000
_cell.angle_alpha   90.00
_cell.angle_beta   90.00
_cell.angle_gamma   90.00
#
_symmetry.space_group_name_H-M   'P 1'
#
loop_
_entity.id
_entity.type
_entity.pdbx_description
1 polymer ?
#
loop_
_entity_poly.entity_id
_entity_poly.type
_entity_poly.pdbx_seq_one_letter_code
_entity_poly.pdbx_strand_id
1 'polypeptide(L)'
;MIRTLGGPRFSPGDFEWATSLPAGKNLIDWLASQAATEASEGHAGINSTVALHSIALHEAEIKDSRREQALSESELLETETAMLRHRLKSVKIASKEMAHTVKTLKASINGLDDQMRRREERLGDISIQVDTALSGSVNAASRLLSAADSDREKAGAYLKACSARLAEMTELRAQIAEITKERFHELAAADRSIPTALEVQREAERLHQQLNIIESPSGPEPGPETAESEAQLFCAELDGIAHQLMSLPEDVEKDQAVSDILATMEAEHDASTASADVDLVQELTRAWNSDQMKSMTARERVVDETMNMFSQCLLPPLDTLHAHLLASKGHAFEAEALVSALVEELEEVVDDVTSIRDSAGKDKSVQPQALLEDELRDELKQLQSLRPSDANPLVLLDEADLSKELASIPEWLSHAEDAEREWVVSLLDRLSSLTHNRASLLSTIYANSPVTTSPPFLPSATQQKLENDLQRRVEQLSNLTIRLEESRMTDRDERKLDAFIGKWART
;
A
#
# COMPACT_ATOMS: atom_id res chain seq x y z
N MET A 1 117.69 -72.91 13.02
CA MET A 1 116.41 -72.62 12.33
C MET A 1 115.71 -71.37 12.85
N ILE A 2 115.51 -71.16 14.16
CA ILE A 2 114.77 -69.96 14.64
C ILE A 2 115.61 -68.67 14.61
N ARG A 3 116.95 -68.77 14.74
CA ARG A 3 117.87 -67.61 14.65
C ARG A 3 117.91 -66.92 13.28
N THR A 4 117.59 -67.63 12.20
CA THR A 4 117.62 -67.10 10.82
C THR A 4 116.31 -66.43 10.41
N LEU A 5 115.26 -66.48 11.26
CA LEU A 5 113.94 -65.89 11.01
C LEU A 5 113.71 -64.59 11.81
N GLY A 6 114.76 -63.99 12.38
CA GLY A 6 114.64 -62.71 13.11
C GLY A 6 113.85 -62.80 14.43
N GLY A 7 113.63 -64.01 14.95
CA GLY A 7 112.91 -64.23 16.20
C GLY A 7 113.72 -63.87 17.47
N PRO A 8 113.05 -63.76 18.63
CA PRO A 8 113.67 -63.35 19.89
C PRO A 8 114.82 -64.30 20.30
N ARG A 9 115.85 -63.75 20.93
CA ARG A 9 117.04 -64.48 21.36
C ARG A 9 116.70 -65.32 22.60
N PHE A 10 116.33 -66.57 22.38
CA PHE A 10 116.13 -67.53 23.48
C PHE A 10 117.47 -67.93 24.10
N SER A 11 117.52 -67.86 25.43
CA SER A 11 118.63 -68.36 26.25
C SER A 11 118.49 -69.87 26.49
N PRO A 12 119.57 -70.60 26.84
CA PRO A 12 119.48 -72.04 27.11
C PRO A 12 118.45 -72.38 28.20
N GLY A 13 118.28 -71.49 29.18
CA GLY A 13 117.29 -71.65 30.25
C GLY A 13 115.83 -71.59 29.76
N ASP A 14 115.56 -70.92 28.63
CA ASP A 14 114.20 -70.85 28.07
C ASP A 14 113.79 -72.18 27.43
N PHE A 15 114.76 -72.94 26.90
CA PHE A 15 114.52 -74.29 26.40
C PHE A 15 114.34 -75.28 27.54
N GLU A 16 115.12 -75.17 28.61
CA GLU A 16 114.92 -75.98 29.84
C GLU A 16 113.53 -75.72 30.44
N TRP A 17 113.13 -74.44 30.54
CA TRP A 17 111.79 -74.06 30.96
C TRP A 17 110.70 -74.65 30.04
N ALA A 18 110.85 -74.52 28.72
CA ALA A 18 109.87 -75.05 27.78
C ALA A 18 109.79 -76.59 27.78
N THR A 19 110.89 -77.30 28.05
CA THR A 19 110.88 -78.78 28.23
C THR A 19 110.28 -79.24 29.56
N SER A 20 110.13 -78.34 30.55
CA SER A 20 109.49 -78.65 31.84
C SER A 20 107.96 -78.64 31.77
N LEU A 21 107.37 -78.03 30.72
CA LEU A 21 105.94 -77.98 30.47
C LEU A 21 105.54 -79.04 29.43
N PRO A 22 104.50 -79.87 29.64
CA PRO A 22 104.16 -80.94 28.70
C PRO A 22 103.80 -80.44 27.29
N ALA A 23 103.11 -79.30 27.18
CA ALA A 23 102.80 -78.69 25.88
C ALA A 23 104.05 -78.09 25.20
N GLY A 24 104.96 -77.50 25.97
CA GLY A 24 106.22 -76.96 25.47
C GLY A 24 107.17 -78.07 25.00
N LYS A 25 107.25 -79.16 25.77
CA LYS A 25 107.98 -80.37 25.40
C LYS A 25 107.43 -81.00 24.12
N ASN A 26 106.10 -81.13 23.98
CA ASN A 26 105.51 -81.64 22.73
C ASN A 26 105.82 -80.76 21.52
N LEU A 27 105.87 -79.43 21.70
CA LEU A 27 106.18 -78.49 20.62
C LEU A 27 107.66 -78.51 20.24
N ILE A 28 108.56 -78.67 21.23
CA ILE A 28 109.99 -78.87 21.01
C ILE A 28 110.27 -80.25 20.38
N ASP A 29 109.63 -81.31 20.87
CA ASP A 29 109.73 -82.67 20.31
C ASP A 29 109.17 -82.70 18.88
N TRP A 30 108.08 -81.99 18.60
CA TRP A 30 107.56 -81.81 17.25
C TRP A 30 108.57 -81.06 16.37
N LEU A 31 109.10 -79.90 16.79
CA LEU A 31 110.14 -79.17 16.04
C LEU A 31 111.42 -80.00 15.85
N ALA A 32 111.81 -80.82 16.83
CA ALA A 32 112.95 -81.73 16.75
C ALA A 32 112.70 -82.88 15.77
N SER A 33 111.48 -83.44 15.74
CA SER A 33 111.09 -84.47 14.78
C SER A 33 111.12 -83.97 13.33
N GLN A 34 110.90 -82.67 13.12
CA GLN A 34 111.03 -81.99 11.82
C GLN A 34 112.49 -81.73 11.42
N ALA A 35 113.45 -81.83 12.35
CA ALA A 35 114.89 -81.65 12.09
C ALA A 35 115.68 -82.97 12.03
N ALA A 36 115.15 -84.06 12.61
CA ALA A 36 115.80 -85.37 12.67
C ALA A 36 115.63 -86.23 11.39
N THR A 37 114.87 -85.76 10.40
CA THR A 37 114.55 -86.53 9.18
C THR A 37 115.61 -86.44 8.07
N GLU A 38 116.72 -85.71 8.27
CA GLU A 38 117.82 -85.60 7.30
C GLU A 38 119.23 -85.82 7.92
N ALA A 39 119.34 -86.77 8.85
CA ALA A 39 120.64 -87.27 9.32
C ALA A 39 120.95 -88.64 8.70
N SER A 40 121.14 -88.69 7.37
CA SER A 40 121.82 -89.80 6.70
C SER A 40 122.61 -89.26 5.51
N GLU A 41 123.93 -89.33 5.67
CA GLU A 41 124.95 -89.33 4.61
C GLU A 41 125.02 -88.11 3.68
N GLY A 42 125.62 -87.05 4.24
CA GLY A 42 126.78 -86.42 3.60
C GLY A 42 126.55 -85.72 2.27
N HIS A 43 125.93 -84.54 2.28
CA HIS A 43 126.36 -83.36 1.52
C HIS A 43 125.73 -82.11 2.15
N ALA A 44 126.57 -81.25 2.73
CA ALA A 44 126.13 -80.09 3.47
C ALA A 44 125.58 -79.00 2.53
N GLY A 45 124.32 -78.64 2.76
CA GLY A 45 123.77 -77.32 2.46
C GLY A 45 122.83 -77.27 1.26
N ILE A 46 121.53 -77.51 1.51
CA ILE A 46 120.34 -76.83 0.96
C ILE A 46 119.09 -77.58 1.48
N ASN A 47 118.09 -76.84 1.97
CA ASN A 47 116.67 -77.21 2.24
C ASN A 47 116.17 -77.10 3.71
N SER A 48 115.81 -75.89 4.14
CA SER A 48 114.88 -75.68 5.28
C SER A 48 113.78 -74.66 4.99
N THR A 49 113.49 -74.40 3.70
CA THR A 49 112.60 -73.31 3.25
C THR A 49 111.24 -73.76 2.72
N VAL A 50 110.97 -75.07 2.58
CA VAL A 50 109.76 -75.57 1.90
C VAL A 50 108.52 -75.60 2.82
N ALA A 51 108.67 -75.67 4.15
CA ALA A 51 107.54 -75.86 5.07
C ALA A 51 106.80 -74.56 5.49
N LEU A 52 107.35 -73.37 5.24
CA LEU A 52 106.71 -72.08 5.60
C LEU A 52 105.96 -71.41 4.43
N HIS A 53 105.94 -72.03 3.25
CA HIS A 53 105.35 -71.45 2.05
C HIS A 53 103.82 -71.60 1.97
N SER A 54 103.18 -72.50 2.73
CA SER A 54 101.73 -72.73 2.61
C SER A 54 100.87 -71.96 3.62
N ILE A 55 101.46 -71.16 4.52
CA ILE A 55 100.72 -70.40 5.56
C ILE A 55 100.92 -68.88 5.41
N ALA A 56 101.92 -68.43 4.66
CA ALA A 56 102.08 -67.03 4.32
C ALA A 56 101.37 -66.73 3.00
N LEU A 57 100.17 -66.16 3.05
CA LEU A 57 99.48 -65.64 1.86
C LEU A 57 100.40 -64.66 1.14
N HIS A 58 100.56 -64.82 -0.17
CA HIS A 58 101.43 -63.98 -0.98
C HIS A 58 100.87 -62.56 -1.09
N GLU A 59 101.72 -61.56 -1.31
CA GLU A 59 101.31 -60.15 -1.43
C GLU A 59 100.26 -59.93 -2.55
N ALA A 60 100.24 -60.82 -3.55
CA ALA A 60 99.20 -60.86 -4.58
C ALA A 60 97.82 -61.25 -4.02
N GLU A 61 97.74 -62.29 -3.18
CA GLU A 61 96.49 -62.78 -2.60
C GLU A 61 95.88 -61.79 -1.60
N ILE A 62 96.72 -61.07 -0.83
CA ILE A 62 96.27 -59.98 0.05
C ILE A 62 95.68 -58.82 -0.78
N LYS A 63 96.29 -58.50 -1.92
CA LYS A 63 95.76 -57.48 -2.84
C LYS A 63 94.43 -57.93 -3.45
N ASP A 64 94.28 -59.21 -3.74
CA ASP A 64 93.05 -59.75 -4.31
C ASP A 64 91.90 -59.80 -3.28
N SER A 65 92.15 -60.24 -2.04
CA SER A 65 91.14 -60.16 -0.97
C SER A 65 90.73 -58.73 -0.62
N ARG A 66 91.66 -57.77 -0.62
CA ARG A 66 91.32 -56.35 -0.42
C ARG A 66 90.50 -55.79 -1.57
N ARG A 67 90.78 -56.21 -2.80
CA ARG A 67 89.95 -55.84 -3.97
C ARG A 67 88.55 -56.44 -3.86
N GLU A 68 88.45 -57.70 -3.48
CA GLU A 68 87.16 -58.39 -3.31
C GLU A 68 86.33 -57.75 -2.19
N GLN A 69 86.96 -57.41 -1.05
CA GLN A 69 86.30 -56.65 0.01
C GLN A 69 85.82 -55.28 -0.47
N ALA A 70 86.66 -54.52 -1.17
CA ALA A 70 86.28 -53.22 -1.72
C ALA A 70 85.14 -53.31 -2.75
N LEU A 71 85.12 -54.37 -3.57
CA LEU A 71 84.02 -54.63 -4.50
C LEU A 71 82.72 -54.96 -3.76
N SER A 72 82.77 -55.84 -2.75
CA SER A 72 81.60 -56.18 -1.95
C SER A 72 81.02 -54.99 -1.17
N GLU A 73 81.89 -54.10 -0.66
CA GLU A 73 81.48 -52.87 0.01
C GLU A 73 80.87 -51.87 -0.99
N SER A 74 81.45 -51.74 -2.18
CA SER A 74 80.89 -50.93 -3.27
C SER A 74 79.51 -51.43 -3.69
N GLU A 75 79.33 -52.74 -3.85
CA GLU A 75 78.03 -53.35 -4.18
C GLU A 75 76.99 -53.08 -3.09
N LEU A 76 77.38 -53.21 -1.81
CA LEU A 76 76.49 -52.88 -0.68
C LEU A 76 76.06 -51.40 -0.72
N LEU A 77 77.00 -50.47 -0.89
CA LEU A 77 76.71 -49.04 -1.00
C LEU A 77 75.84 -48.72 -2.23
N GLU A 78 76.04 -49.41 -3.34
CA GLU A 78 75.18 -49.27 -4.52
C GLU A 78 73.74 -49.71 -4.23
N THR A 79 73.54 -50.83 -3.52
CA THR A 79 72.19 -51.28 -3.12
C THR A 79 71.53 -50.34 -2.12
N GLU A 80 72.28 -49.83 -1.14
CA GLU A 80 71.75 -48.87 -0.16
C GLU A 80 71.38 -47.55 -0.83
N THR A 81 72.23 -47.02 -1.71
CA THR A 81 71.91 -45.80 -2.47
C THR A 81 70.75 -46.02 -3.43
N ALA A 82 70.56 -47.21 -3.99
CA ALA A 82 69.40 -47.54 -4.80
C ALA A 82 68.10 -47.57 -3.96
N MET A 83 68.15 -48.15 -2.75
CA MET A 83 67.02 -48.14 -1.82
C MET A 83 66.67 -46.72 -1.36
N LEU A 84 67.67 -45.90 -1.02
CA LEU A 84 67.47 -44.50 -0.65
C LEU A 84 66.90 -43.70 -1.82
N ARG A 85 67.36 -43.93 -3.06
CA ARG A 85 66.79 -43.31 -4.27
C ARG A 85 65.33 -43.73 -4.46
N HIS A 86 64.98 -45.00 -4.24
CA HIS A 86 63.61 -45.47 -4.31
C HIS A 86 62.72 -44.81 -3.25
N ARG A 87 63.17 -44.76 -1.99
CA ARG A 87 62.45 -44.08 -0.89
C ARG A 87 62.30 -42.58 -1.16
N LEU A 88 63.33 -41.93 -1.69
CA LEU A 88 63.25 -40.51 -2.07
C LEU A 88 62.21 -40.31 -3.18
N LYS A 89 62.17 -41.20 -4.19
CA LYS A 89 61.13 -41.15 -5.24
C LYS A 89 59.73 -41.36 -4.67
N SER A 90 59.52 -42.32 -3.77
CA SER A 90 58.21 -42.56 -3.15
C SER A 90 57.76 -41.39 -2.28
N VAL A 91 58.66 -40.82 -1.46
CA VAL A 91 58.38 -39.61 -0.68
C VAL A 91 58.08 -38.42 -1.58
N LYS A 92 58.78 -38.28 -2.71
CA LYS A 92 58.50 -37.23 -3.69
C LYS A 92 57.12 -37.38 -4.34
N ILE A 93 56.66 -38.60 -4.60
CA ILE A 93 55.31 -38.87 -5.13
C ILE A 93 54.26 -38.55 -4.05
N ALA A 94 54.42 -39.07 -2.83
CA ALA A 94 53.52 -38.78 -1.71
C ALA A 94 53.43 -37.28 -1.41
N SER A 95 54.55 -36.55 -1.46
CA SER A 95 54.58 -35.10 -1.27
C SER A 95 53.81 -34.36 -2.37
N LYS A 96 53.91 -34.82 -3.64
CA LYS A 96 53.11 -34.25 -4.74
C LYS A 96 51.62 -34.53 -4.57
N GLU A 97 51.26 -35.73 -4.14
CA GLU A 97 49.87 -36.10 -3.86
C GLU A 97 49.29 -35.27 -2.72
N MET A 98 50.03 -35.10 -1.62
CA MET A 98 49.62 -34.21 -0.51
C MET A 98 49.49 -32.75 -0.96
N ALA A 99 50.41 -32.26 -1.80
CA ALA A 99 50.29 -30.91 -2.34
C ALA A 99 49.03 -30.76 -3.23
N HIS A 100 48.66 -31.80 -3.97
CA HIS A 100 47.44 -31.81 -4.77
C HIS A 100 46.18 -31.84 -3.89
N THR A 101 46.11 -32.70 -2.87
CA THR A 101 44.95 -32.77 -1.96
C THR A 101 44.77 -31.48 -1.15
N VAL A 102 45.87 -30.86 -0.72
CA VAL A 102 45.82 -29.52 -0.09
C VAL A 102 45.26 -28.49 -1.07
N LYS A 103 45.62 -28.55 -2.34
CA LYS A 103 45.09 -27.64 -3.36
C LYS A 103 43.59 -27.85 -3.61
N THR A 104 43.12 -29.11 -3.66
CA THR A 104 41.70 -29.41 -3.85
C THR A 104 40.87 -29.01 -2.64
N LEU A 105 41.37 -29.26 -1.42
CA LEU A 105 40.70 -28.83 -0.18
C LEU A 105 40.63 -27.31 -0.08
N LYS A 106 41.69 -26.59 -0.46
CA LYS A 106 41.64 -25.12 -0.56
C LYS A 106 40.59 -24.65 -1.56
N ALA A 107 40.48 -25.30 -2.72
CA ALA A 107 39.46 -24.95 -3.70
C ALA A 107 38.03 -25.23 -3.20
N SER A 108 37.80 -26.33 -2.47
CA SER A 108 36.50 -26.62 -1.89
C SER A 108 36.13 -25.69 -0.74
N ILE A 109 37.10 -25.31 0.10
CA ILE A 109 36.89 -24.31 1.17
C ILE A 109 36.49 -22.97 0.55
N ASN A 110 37.25 -22.47 -0.43
CA ASN A 110 36.91 -21.24 -1.11
C ASN A 110 35.52 -21.30 -1.79
N GLY A 111 35.16 -22.45 -2.38
CA GLY A 111 33.84 -22.64 -2.96
C GLY A 111 32.69 -22.67 -1.95
N LEU A 112 32.93 -23.18 -0.74
CA LEU A 112 31.95 -23.11 0.36
C LEU A 112 31.84 -21.70 0.92
N ASP A 113 32.94 -20.97 1.06
CA ASP A 113 32.95 -19.57 1.48
C ASP A 113 32.15 -18.69 0.50
N ASP A 114 32.32 -18.91 -0.81
CA ASP A 114 31.53 -18.22 -1.84
C ASP A 114 30.02 -18.54 -1.74
N GLN A 115 29.66 -19.78 -1.39
CA GLN A 115 28.26 -20.16 -1.19
C GLN A 115 27.67 -19.59 0.10
N MET A 116 28.45 -19.51 1.17
CA MET A 116 28.04 -18.87 2.41
C MET A 116 27.77 -17.38 2.19
N ARG A 117 28.69 -16.67 1.52
CA ARG A 117 28.50 -15.25 1.16
C ARG A 117 27.20 -15.01 0.40
N ARG A 118 26.91 -15.80 -0.63
CA ARG A 118 25.65 -15.66 -1.40
C ARG A 118 24.40 -15.92 -0.56
N ARG A 119 24.47 -16.80 0.44
CA ARG A 119 23.34 -17.08 1.34
C ARG A 119 23.16 -15.97 2.38
N GLU A 120 24.24 -15.42 2.88
CA GLU A 120 24.25 -14.26 3.78
C GLU A 120 23.69 -13.02 3.08
N GLU A 121 24.15 -12.72 1.85
CA GLU A 121 23.60 -11.66 1.00
C GLU A 121 22.08 -11.81 0.81
N ARG A 122 21.63 -13.03 0.46
CA ARG A 122 20.20 -13.32 0.27
C ARG A 122 19.40 -13.20 1.57
N LEU A 123 19.97 -13.55 2.71
CA LEU A 123 19.30 -13.40 4.01
C LEU A 123 19.20 -11.92 4.40
N GLY A 124 20.23 -11.11 4.13
CA GLY A 124 20.20 -9.66 4.29
C GLY A 124 19.10 -9.02 3.46
N ASP A 125 19.02 -9.37 2.16
CA ASP A 125 17.97 -8.88 1.27
C ASP A 125 16.56 -9.22 1.79
N ILE A 126 16.36 -10.45 2.28
CA ILE A 126 15.06 -10.89 2.82
C ILE A 126 14.75 -10.17 4.15
N SER A 127 15.74 -9.97 5.03
CA SER A 127 15.53 -9.24 6.29
C SER A 127 15.15 -7.80 6.04
N ILE A 128 15.85 -7.11 5.12
CA ILE A 128 15.53 -5.74 4.73
C ILE A 128 14.12 -5.67 4.16
N GLN A 129 13.74 -6.62 3.31
CA GLN A 129 12.37 -6.69 2.77
C GLN A 129 11.33 -6.88 3.89
N VAL A 130 11.60 -7.75 4.86
CA VAL A 130 10.70 -8.00 6.00
C VAL A 130 10.60 -6.77 6.91
N ASP A 131 11.72 -6.14 7.27
CA ASP A 131 11.73 -4.95 8.14
C ASP A 131 11.10 -3.74 7.46
N THR A 132 11.31 -3.60 6.15
CA THR A 132 10.65 -2.55 5.35
C THR A 132 9.14 -2.81 5.28
N ALA A 133 8.72 -4.06 5.08
CA ALA A 133 7.31 -4.45 5.10
C ALA A 133 6.68 -4.27 6.49
N LEU A 134 7.40 -4.60 7.56
CA LEU A 134 6.94 -4.47 8.94
C LEU A 134 6.85 -3.00 9.38
N SER A 135 7.86 -2.19 9.06
CA SER A 135 7.81 -0.74 9.28
C SER A 135 6.68 -0.11 8.45
N GLY A 136 6.52 -0.54 7.21
CA GLY A 136 5.40 -0.15 6.34
C GLY A 136 4.04 -0.48 6.95
N SER A 137 3.86 -1.70 7.47
CA SER A 137 2.61 -2.14 8.09
C SER A 137 2.34 -1.46 9.43
N VAL A 138 3.36 -1.24 10.27
CA VAL A 138 3.24 -0.51 11.54
C VAL A 138 2.88 0.96 11.31
N ASN A 139 3.52 1.60 10.33
CA ASN A 139 3.19 2.97 9.96
C ASN A 139 1.79 3.07 9.33
N ALA A 140 1.39 2.09 8.53
CA ALA A 140 0.02 2.01 8.01
C ALA A 140 -1.00 1.80 9.15
N ALA A 141 -0.73 0.88 10.07
CA ALA A 141 -1.61 0.57 11.20
C ALA A 141 -1.76 1.76 12.17
N SER A 142 -0.67 2.47 12.49
CA SER A 142 -0.71 3.68 13.33
C SER A 142 -1.42 4.86 12.65
N ARG A 143 -1.26 5.02 11.33
CA ARG A 143 -2.05 5.97 10.53
C ARG A 143 -3.53 5.59 10.49
N LEU A 144 -3.87 4.31 10.37
CA LEU A 144 -5.25 3.84 10.40
C LEU A 144 -5.87 4.00 11.81
N LEU A 145 -5.11 3.76 12.88
CA LEU A 145 -5.54 3.98 14.26
C LEU A 145 -5.77 5.46 14.55
N SER A 146 -4.84 6.34 14.16
CA SER A 146 -5.02 7.78 14.34
C SER A 146 -6.15 8.35 13.47
N ALA A 147 -6.33 7.84 12.25
CA ALA A 147 -7.48 8.15 11.41
C ALA A 147 -8.78 7.68 12.06
N ALA A 148 -8.83 6.44 12.56
CA ALA A 148 -9.99 5.86 13.24
C ALA A 148 -10.35 6.59 14.54
N ASP A 149 -9.38 7.05 15.33
CA ASP A 149 -9.63 7.86 16.54
C ASP A 149 -10.19 9.25 16.18
N SER A 150 -9.61 9.92 15.18
CA SER A 150 -10.14 11.20 14.68
C SER A 150 -11.53 11.03 14.06
N ASP A 151 -11.79 9.89 13.41
CA ASP A 151 -13.07 9.58 12.79
C ASP A 151 -14.08 9.10 13.83
N ARG A 152 -13.66 8.55 14.97
CA ARG A 152 -14.53 8.22 16.10
C ARG A 152 -15.05 9.47 16.79
N GLU A 153 -14.20 10.50 16.96
CA GLU A 153 -14.63 11.81 17.47
C GLU A 153 -15.57 12.51 16.49
N LYS A 154 -15.25 12.50 15.19
CA LYS A 154 -16.13 13.04 14.13
C LYS A 154 -17.43 12.25 14.01
N ALA A 155 -17.40 10.92 14.10
CA ALA A 155 -18.59 10.07 14.07
C ALA A 155 -19.46 10.30 15.33
N GLY A 156 -18.84 10.48 16.49
CA GLY A 156 -19.52 10.89 17.72
C GLY A 156 -20.20 12.26 17.59
N ALA A 157 -19.51 13.24 16.99
CA ALA A 157 -20.07 14.56 16.70
C ALA A 157 -21.21 14.49 15.66
N TYR A 158 -21.06 13.66 14.63
CA TYR A 158 -22.05 13.44 13.58
C TYR A 158 -23.32 12.77 14.13
N LEU A 159 -23.18 11.73 14.95
CA LEU A 159 -24.31 11.08 15.63
C LEU A 159 -25.02 12.05 16.59
N LYS A 160 -24.26 12.87 17.32
CA LYS A 160 -24.83 13.94 18.14
C LYS A 160 -25.62 14.95 17.31
N ALA A 161 -25.09 15.39 16.16
CA ALA A 161 -25.78 16.29 15.25
C ALA A 161 -27.07 15.66 14.67
N CYS A 162 -27.03 14.39 14.28
CA CYS A 162 -28.21 13.65 13.82
C CYS A 162 -29.26 13.51 14.94
N SER A 163 -28.82 13.24 16.17
CA SER A 163 -29.71 13.14 17.34
C SER A 163 -30.35 14.48 17.70
N ALA A 164 -29.60 15.59 17.58
CA ALA A 164 -30.12 16.93 17.80
C ALA A 164 -31.17 17.28 16.73
N ARG A 165 -30.90 16.95 15.46
CA ARG A 165 -31.85 17.17 14.37
C ARG A 165 -33.12 16.32 14.53
N LEU A 166 -33.00 15.07 14.99
CA LEU A 166 -34.18 14.27 15.35
C LEU A 166 -34.96 14.88 16.52
N ALA A 167 -34.28 15.43 17.53
CA ALA A 167 -34.93 16.10 18.65
C ALA A 167 -35.74 17.33 18.18
N GLU A 168 -35.15 18.18 17.34
CA GLU A 168 -35.84 19.31 16.69
C GLU A 168 -37.08 18.84 15.91
N MET A 169 -36.99 17.74 15.18
CA MET A 169 -38.13 17.18 14.45
C MET A 169 -39.22 16.62 15.36
N THR A 170 -38.84 15.98 16.47
CA THR A 170 -39.82 15.54 17.47
C THR A 170 -40.52 16.71 18.15
N GLU A 171 -39.80 17.82 18.36
CA GLU A 171 -40.36 19.06 18.87
C GLU A 171 -41.34 19.70 17.88
N LEU A 172 -40.96 19.81 16.59
CA LEU A 172 -41.87 20.28 15.53
C LEU A 172 -43.13 19.42 15.43
N ARG A 173 -43.00 18.09 15.53
CA ARG A 173 -44.17 17.19 15.58
C ARG A 173 -45.05 17.48 16.79
N ALA A 174 -44.47 17.71 17.96
CA ALA A 174 -45.22 18.04 19.18
C ALA A 174 -45.93 19.41 19.05
N GLN A 175 -45.26 20.40 18.46
CA GLN A 175 -45.85 21.71 18.17
C GLN A 175 -47.02 21.60 17.20
N ILE A 176 -46.88 20.85 16.10
CA ILE A 176 -47.98 20.58 15.17
C ILE A 176 -49.14 19.93 15.93
N ALA A 177 -48.87 18.88 16.72
CA ALA A 177 -49.89 18.18 17.48
C ALA A 177 -50.65 19.10 18.46
N GLU A 178 -49.96 19.97 19.19
CA GLU A 178 -50.63 20.93 20.09
C GLU A 178 -51.44 21.97 19.32
N ILE A 179 -50.93 22.53 18.20
CA ILE A 179 -51.72 23.43 17.34
C ILE A 179 -52.98 22.74 16.84
N THR A 180 -52.89 21.47 16.41
CA THR A 180 -54.07 20.71 15.96
C THR A 180 -55.11 20.60 17.07
N LYS A 181 -54.65 20.32 18.30
CA LYS A 181 -55.49 20.09 19.47
C LYS A 181 -56.15 21.38 19.95
N GLU A 182 -55.43 22.49 19.93
CA GLU A 182 -55.96 23.82 20.20
C GLU A 182 -57.07 24.18 19.19
N ARG A 183 -56.84 23.98 17.89
CA ARG A 183 -57.84 24.22 16.84
C ARG A 183 -59.08 23.35 16.98
N PHE A 184 -58.92 22.06 17.29
CA PHE A 184 -60.06 21.18 17.57
C PHE A 184 -60.78 21.58 18.86
N HIS A 185 -60.10 22.15 19.85
CA HIS A 185 -60.73 22.65 21.07
C HIS A 185 -61.58 23.90 20.79
N GLU A 186 -61.08 24.83 19.97
CA GLU A 186 -61.83 26.00 19.48
C GLU A 186 -63.09 25.57 18.71
N LEU A 187 -62.96 24.60 17.81
CA LEU A 187 -64.09 24.02 17.07
C LEU A 187 -65.09 23.32 17.99
N ALA A 188 -64.62 22.53 18.95
CA ALA A 188 -65.51 21.86 19.91
C ALA A 188 -66.26 22.86 20.81
N ALA A 189 -65.65 24.01 21.12
CA ALA A 189 -66.33 25.10 21.83
C ALA A 189 -67.42 25.76 20.96
N ALA A 190 -67.14 25.96 19.67
CA ALA A 190 -68.13 26.45 18.71
C ALA A 190 -69.26 25.45 18.48
N ASP A 191 -68.98 24.14 18.39
CA ASP A 191 -69.99 23.10 18.22
C ASP A 191 -70.94 22.99 19.41
N ARG A 192 -70.48 23.30 20.63
CA ARG A 192 -71.35 23.39 21.82
C ARG A 192 -72.36 24.53 21.73
N SER A 193 -72.12 25.53 20.90
CA SER A 193 -73.07 26.63 20.67
C SER A 193 -74.12 26.31 19.61
N ILE A 194 -73.94 25.22 18.85
CA ILE A 194 -74.89 24.79 17.82
C ILE A 194 -76.00 23.97 18.50
N PRO A 195 -77.29 24.31 18.28
CA PRO A 195 -78.40 23.59 18.88
C PRO A 195 -78.49 22.14 18.39
N THR A 196 -78.91 21.26 19.32
CA THR A 196 -79.11 19.84 19.03
C THR A 196 -80.34 19.66 18.13
N ALA A 197 -80.38 18.62 17.29
CA ALA A 197 -81.51 18.36 16.38
C ALA A 197 -82.88 18.36 17.10
N LEU A 198 -82.93 17.88 18.35
CA LEU A 198 -84.14 17.89 19.19
C LEU A 198 -84.55 19.30 19.66
N GLU A 199 -83.59 20.20 19.84
CA GLU A 199 -83.85 21.60 20.24
C GLU A 199 -84.38 22.39 19.05
N VAL A 200 -83.83 22.16 17.85
CA VAL A 200 -84.33 22.74 16.59
C VAL A 200 -85.76 22.28 16.32
N GLN A 201 -86.08 21.00 16.52
CA GLN A 201 -87.44 20.47 16.37
C GLN A 201 -88.42 21.14 17.35
N ARG A 202 -88.06 21.26 18.62
CA ARG A 202 -88.91 21.93 19.63
C ARG A 202 -89.14 23.41 19.31
N GLU A 203 -88.10 24.11 18.87
CA GLU A 203 -88.23 25.53 18.51
C GLU A 203 -89.03 25.71 17.21
N ALA A 204 -88.89 24.80 16.25
CA ALA A 204 -89.73 24.77 15.04
C ALA A 204 -91.21 24.55 15.38
N GLU A 205 -91.52 23.59 16.26
CA GLU A 205 -92.87 23.36 16.76
C GLU A 205 -93.42 24.60 17.50
N ARG A 206 -92.59 25.26 18.32
CA ARG A 206 -92.97 26.49 19.04
C ARG A 206 -93.29 27.62 18.06
N LEU A 207 -92.44 27.85 17.07
CA LEU A 207 -92.60 28.92 16.09
C LEU A 207 -93.79 28.66 15.17
N HIS A 208 -94.00 27.41 14.74
CA HIS A 208 -95.18 27.03 13.96
C HIS A 208 -96.48 27.24 14.76
N GLN A 209 -96.50 26.90 16.06
CA GLN A 209 -97.64 27.20 16.93
C GLN A 209 -97.89 28.70 17.08
N GLN A 210 -96.84 29.52 17.18
CA GLN A 210 -96.99 30.98 17.26
C GLN A 210 -97.45 31.60 15.95
N LEU A 211 -96.98 31.09 14.81
CA LEU A 211 -97.42 31.54 13.48
C LEU A 211 -98.91 31.24 13.27
N ASN A 212 -99.36 30.03 13.62
CA ASN A 212 -100.77 29.65 13.54
C ASN A 212 -101.67 30.52 14.43
N ILE A 213 -101.18 31.02 15.57
CA ILE A 213 -101.92 31.96 16.44
C ILE A 213 -102.02 33.35 15.81
N ILE A 214 -101.02 33.78 15.02
CA ILE A 214 -100.99 35.08 14.34
C ILE A 214 -101.82 35.04 13.04
N GLU A 215 -101.72 33.94 12.28
CA GLU A 215 -102.49 33.67 11.06
C GLU A 215 -103.96 33.33 11.34
N SER A 216 -104.28 32.97 12.57
CA SER A 216 -105.66 32.93 13.07
C SER A 216 -105.98 34.25 13.77
N PRO A 217 -106.26 35.36 13.06
CA PRO A 217 -106.91 36.47 13.73
C PRO A 217 -108.25 35.93 14.22
N SER A 218 -108.43 35.97 15.52
CA SER A 218 -109.73 35.80 16.16
C SER A 218 -110.72 36.80 15.53
N GLY A 219 -111.51 36.33 14.57
CA GLY A 219 -112.60 37.03 13.91
C GLY A 219 -113.48 36.00 13.18
N PRO A 220 -114.81 35.98 13.37
CA PRO A 220 -115.67 34.90 12.90
C PRO A 220 -116.06 35.07 11.43
N GLU A 221 -115.93 33.96 10.68
CA GLU A 221 -116.48 33.67 9.34
C GLU A 221 -116.09 34.59 8.15
N PRO A 222 -115.76 34.02 6.96
CA PRO A 222 -115.66 34.79 5.74
C PRO A 222 -117.07 35.23 5.29
N GLY A 223 -117.52 36.38 5.79
CA GLY A 223 -118.65 37.11 5.22
C GLY A 223 -118.28 37.69 3.84
N PRO A 224 -119.27 37.97 2.97
CA PRO A 224 -119.06 38.46 1.60
C PRO A 224 -118.40 39.85 1.49
N GLU A 225 -118.03 40.49 2.60
CA GLU A 225 -117.53 41.86 2.67
C GLU A 225 -116.01 41.99 2.39
N THR A 226 -115.21 40.92 2.52
CA THR A 226 -113.80 40.97 2.10
C THR A 226 -113.64 40.94 0.58
N ALA A 227 -114.53 40.24 -0.12
CA ALA A 227 -114.61 40.32 -1.58
C ALA A 227 -115.07 41.70 -2.06
N GLU A 228 -115.94 42.38 -1.31
CA GLU A 228 -116.33 43.77 -1.60
C GLU A 228 -115.21 44.77 -1.30
N SER A 229 -114.39 44.55 -0.27
CA SER A 229 -113.23 45.40 0.04
C SER A 229 -112.09 45.21 -0.98
N GLU A 230 -111.80 43.98 -1.40
CA GLU A 230 -110.84 43.70 -2.48
C GLU A 230 -111.36 44.24 -3.82
N ALA A 231 -112.66 44.10 -4.12
CA ALA A 231 -113.26 44.68 -5.32
C ALA A 231 -113.30 46.21 -5.29
N GLN A 232 -113.48 46.84 -4.12
CA GLN A 232 -113.41 48.30 -3.98
C GLN A 232 -112.00 48.84 -4.14
N LEU A 233 -110.98 48.14 -3.62
CA LEU A 233 -109.58 48.48 -3.85
C LEU A 233 -109.20 48.29 -5.33
N PHE A 234 -109.63 47.19 -5.95
CA PHE A 234 -109.44 46.93 -7.37
C PHE A 234 -110.12 47.99 -8.26
N CYS A 235 -111.35 48.39 -7.93
CA CYS A 235 -112.04 49.48 -8.64
C CYS A 235 -111.36 50.83 -8.43
N ALA A 236 -110.83 51.12 -7.24
CA ALA A 236 -110.10 52.36 -6.97
C ALA A 236 -108.77 52.44 -7.74
N GLU A 237 -108.08 51.31 -7.93
CA GLU A 237 -106.88 51.25 -8.77
C GLU A 237 -107.22 51.37 -10.26
N LEU A 238 -108.30 50.74 -10.73
CA LEU A 238 -108.80 50.93 -12.09
C LEU A 238 -109.19 52.39 -12.38
N ASP A 239 -109.81 53.07 -11.41
CA ASP A 239 -110.13 54.50 -11.51
C ASP A 239 -108.86 55.37 -11.51
N GLY A 240 -107.83 54.99 -10.75
CA GLY A 240 -106.51 55.63 -10.77
C GLY A 240 -105.82 55.51 -12.13
N ILE A 241 -105.84 54.32 -12.73
CA ILE A 241 -105.31 54.04 -14.07
C ILE A 241 -106.09 54.83 -15.13
N ALA A 242 -107.43 54.88 -15.02
CA ALA A 242 -108.27 55.65 -15.92
C ALA A 242 -108.00 57.15 -15.84
N HIS A 243 -107.76 57.70 -14.64
CA HIS A 243 -107.40 59.11 -14.47
C HIS A 243 -106.00 59.43 -15.02
N GLN A 244 -105.02 58.54 -14.86
CA GLN A 244 -103.69 58.73 -15.46
C GLN A 244 -103.75 58.69 -16.99
N LEU A 245 -104.51 57.76 -17.58
CA LEU A 245 -104.71 57.66 -19.03
C LEU A 245 -105.45 58.86 -19.62
N MET A 246 -106.38 59.48 -18.88
CA MET A 246 -107.06 60.70 -19.31
C MET A 246 -106.20 61.98 -19.17
N SER A 247 -105.16 61.96 -18.33
CA SER A 247 -104.28 63.12 -18.12
C SER A 247 -103.18 63.28 -19.18
N LEU A 248 -103.03 62.29 -20.08
CA LEU A 248 -102.03 62.28 -21.13
C LEU A 248 -102.54 62.99 -22.41
N PRO A 249 -101.73 63.86 -23.05
CA PRO A 249 -102.13 64.56 -24.27
C PRO A 249 -102.34 63.61 -25.46
N GLU A 250 -103.28 63.93 -26.36
CA GLU A 250 -103.81 63.05 -27.41
C GLU A 250 -102.79 62.57 -28.47
N ASP A 251 -101.54 63.06 -28.45
CA ASP A 251 -100.49 62.74 -29.43
C ASP A 251 -99.51 61.63 -28.97
N VAL A 252 -99.74 60.99 -27.82
CA VAL A 252 -98.94 59.84 -27.35
C VAL A 252 -99.67 58.53 -27.66
N GLU A 253 -98.97 57.57 -28.26
CA GLU A 253 -99.49 56.22 -28.51
C GLU A 253 -99.90 55.57 -27.18
N LYS A 254 -101.21 55.56 -26.91
CA LYS A 254 -101.80 55.13 -25.62
C LYS A 254 -101.45 53.69 -25.25
N ASP A 255 -101.13 52.86 -26.25
CA ASP A 255 -100.73 51.46 -26.05
C ASP A 255 -99.37 51.34 -25.35
N GLN A 256 -98.43 52.27 -25.60
CA GLN A 256 -97.11 52.25 -24.97
C GLN A 256 -97.19 52.64 -23.49
N ALA A 257 -98.06 53.59 -23.14
CA ALA A 257 -98.28 54.03 -21.76
C ALA A 257 -98.98 52.95 -20.91
N VAL A 258 -99.92 52.19 -21.49
CA VAL A 258 -100.56 51.05 -20.81
C VAL A 258 -99.55 49.94 -20.54
N SER A 259 -98.64 49.68 -21.48
CA SER A 259 -97.55 48.71 -21.28
C SER A 259 -96.60 49.11 -20.15
N ASP A 260 -96.25 50.39 -20.03
CA ASP A 260 -95.36 50.87 -18.97
C ASP A 260 -96.04 50.82 -17.59
N ILE A 261 -97.35 51.14 -17.51
CA ILE A 261 -98.12 51.04 -16.27
C ILE A 261 -98.26 49.57 -15.83
N LEU A 262 -98.56 48.65 -16.74
CA LEU A 262 -98.61 47.22 -16.45
C LEU A 262 -97.26 46.67 -16.01
N ALA A 263 -96.15 47.12 -16.62
CA ALA A 263 -94.80 46.72 -16.22
C ALA A 263 -94.43 47.21 -14.81
N THR A 264 -94.88 48.41 -14.41
CA THR A 264 -94.68 48.89 -13.03
C THR A 264 -95.50 48.10 -12.02
N MET A 265 -96.71 47.68 -12.37
CA MET A 265 -97.55 46.86 -11.47
C MET A 265 -97.06 45.42 -11.34
N GLU A 266 -96.55 44.81 -12.41
CA GLU A 266 -95.91 43.49 -12.33
C GLU A 266 -94.68 43.51 -11.40
N ALA A 267 -93.88 44.58 -11.45
CA ALA A 267 -92.72 44.75 -10.56
C ALA A 267 -93.11 44.95 -9.08
N GLU A 268 -94.25 45.59 -8.79
CA GLU A 268 -94.76 45.77 -7.43
C GLU A 268 -95.49 44.52 -6.90
N HIS A 269 -96.15 43.75 -7.79
CA HIS A 269 -96.82 42.50 -7.42
C HIS A 269 -95.82 41.37 -7.08
N ASP A 270 -94.67 41.33 -7.75
CA ASP A 270 -93.56 40.42 -7.41
C ASP A 270 -92.93 40.73 -6.03
N ALA A 271 -93.02 41.98 -5.55
CA ALA A 271 -92.53 42.36 -4.23
C ALA A 271 -93.54 42.07 -3.11
N SER A 272 -94.85 42.12 -3.40
CA SER A 272 -95.91 42.02 -2.39
C SER A 272 -96.55 40.63 -2.26
N THR A 273 -96.28 39.69 -3.16
CA THR A 273 -96.75 38.28 -3.09
C THR A 273 -95.74 37.32 -2.43
N ALA A 274 -94.66 37.83 -1.84
CA ALA A 274 -93.76 37.05 -0.98
C ALA A 274 -94.38 36.66 0.38
N SER A 275 -95.72 36.56 0.50
CA SER A 275 -96.37 35.75 1.53
C SER A 275 -96.42 34.28 1.10
N ALA A 276 -95.29 33.77 0.62
CA ALA A 276 -95.14 32.33 0.47
C ALA A 276 -95.31 31.72 1.87
N ASP A 277 -96.17 30.71 1.96
CA ASP A 277 -96.27 29.75 3.06
C ASP A 277 -94.85 29.23 3.38
N VAL A 278 -94.13 29.97 4.24
CA VAL A 278 -92.75 29.65 4.59
C VAL A 278 -92.85 28.48 5.55
N ASP A 279 -92.62 27.27 5.04
CA ASP A 279 -92.49 26.08 5.86
C ASP A 279 -91.27 26.26 6.79
N LEU A 280 -91.54 26.82 7.97
CA LEU A 280 -90.58 27.13 9.02
C LEU A 280 -89.75 25.90 9.40
N VAL A 281 -90.34 24.71 9.33
CA VAL A 281 -89.63 23.45 9.63
C VAL A 281 -88.58 23.18 8.56
N GLN A 282 -88.94 23.37 7.28
CA GLN A 282 -87.98 23.22 6.18
C GLN A 282 -86.88 24.29 6.22
N GLU A 283 -87.19 25.54 6.52
CA GLU A 283 -86.16 26.59 6.60
C GLU A 283 -85.25 26.44 7.82
N LEU A 284 -85.78 26.04 8.99
CA LEU A 284 -84.96 25.74 10.17
C LEU A 284 -84.06 24.52 9.96
N THR A 285 -84.56 23.48 9.28
CA THR A 285 -83.74 22.31 8.93
C THR A 285 -82.68 22.65 7.88
N ARG A 286 -82.98 23.50 6.89
CA ARG A 286 -81.98 24.03 5.94
C ARG A 286 -80.90 24.85 6.64
N ALA A 287 -81.27 25.75 7.55
CA ALA A 287 -80.33 26.54 8.33
C ALA A 287 -79.44 25.65 9.21
N TRP A 288 -80.03 24.69 9.92
CA TRP A 288 -79.29 23.73 10.73
C TRP A 288 -78.32 22.87 9.90
N ASN A 289 -78.76 22.37 8.74
CA ASN A 289 -77.89 21.62 7.83
C ASN A 289 -76.73 22.48 7.30
N SER A 290 -76.97 23.77 7.01
CA SER A 290 -75.93 24.72 6.60
C SER A 290 -74.87 24.93 7.70
N ASP A 291 -75.30 25.05 8.96
CA ASP A 291 -74.37 25.22 10.08
C ASP A 291 -73.60 23.93 10.41
N GLN A 292 -74.24 22.76 10.31
CA GLN A 292 -73.55 21.47 10.39
C GLN A 292 -72.53 21.30 9.26
N MET A 293 -72.88 21.70 8.04
CA MET A 293 -71.96 21.68 6.91
C MET A 293 -70.76 22.60 7.16
N LYS A 294 -70.98 23.82 7.67
CA LYS A 294 -69.89 24.74 8.05
C LYS A 294 -68.98 24.14 9.12
N SER A 295 -69.54 23.51 10.17
CA SER A 295 -68.74 22.82 11.19
C SER A 295 -67.87 21.70 10.58
N MET A 296 -68.45 20.87 9.70
CA MET A 296 -67.70 19.81 9.02
C MET A 296 -66.61 20.36 8.10
N THR A 297 -66.89 21.40 7.31
CA THR A 297 -65.88 22.04 6.45
C THR A 297 -64.77 22.70 7.27
N ALA A 298 -65.07 23.23 8.47
CA ALA A 298 -64.06 23.80 9.35
C ALA A 298 -63.18 22.72 9.98
N ARG A 299 -63.73 21.54 10.33
CA ARG A 299 -62.95 20.37 10.76
C ARG A 299 -62.08 19.82 9.64
N GLU A 300 -62.62 19.70 8.43
CA GLU A 300 -61.88 19.31 7.23
C GLU A 300 -60.69 20.25 6.99
N ARG A 301 -60.94 21.56 7.07
CA ARG A 301 -59.88 22.57 6.95
C ARG A 301 -58.77 22.41 7.99
N VAL A 302 -59.09 22.12 9.25
CA VAL A 302 -58.07 21.85 10.28
C VAL A 302 -57.27 20.61 9.90
N VAL A 303 -57.91 19.52 9.46
CA VAL A 303 -57.19 18.32 9.00
C VAL A 303 -56.28 18.66 7.82
N ASP A 304 -56.76 19.40 6.82
CA ASP A 304 -55.96 19.79 5.65
C ASP A 304 -54.77 20.70 6.02
N GLU A 305 -54.98 21.67 6.90
CA GLU A 305 -53.90 22.53 7.41
C GLU A 305 -52.83 21.69 8.12
N THR A 306 -53.24 20.71 8.91
CA THR A 306 -52.30 19.84 9.63
C THR A 306 -51.57 18.88 8.70
N MET A 307 -52.27 18.34 7.69
CA MET A 307 -51.67 17.53 6.64
C MET A 307 -50.65 18.34 5.82
N ASN A 308 -50.94 19.61 5.55
CA ASN A 308 -50.01 20.53 4.90
C ASN A 308 -48.78 20.82 5.78
N MET A 309 -48.95 21.03 7.09
CA MET A 309 -47.82 21.20 8.01
C MET A 309 -46.95 19.94 8.08
N PHE A 310 -47.54 18.74 8.12
CA PHE A 310 -46.76 17.50 8.08
C PHE A 310 -46.02 17.32 6.75
N SER A 311 -46.69 17.56 5.63
CA SER A 311 -46.11 17.35 4.29
C SER A 311 -45.05 18.39 3.91
N GLN A 312 -45.20 19.65 4.32
CA GLN A 312 -44.28 20.72 3.97
C GLN A 312 -43.16 20.92 5.01
N CYS A 313 -43.47 20.75 6.31
CA CYS A 313 -42.53 21.11 7.37
C CYS A 313 -41.85 19.88 8.01
N LEU A 314 -42.55 18.75 8.17
CA LEU A 314 -42.00 17.58 8.87
C LEU A 314 -41.40 16.53 7.93
N LEU A 315 -42.08 16.14 6.86
CA LEU A 315 -41.61 15.06 5.98
C LEU A 315 -40.29 15.39 5.26
N PRO A 316 -40.09 16.58 4.66
CA PRO A 316 -38.86 16.89 3.94
C PRO A 316 -37.58 16.79 4.80
N PRO A 317 -37.51 17.38 6.02
CA PRO A 317 -36.32 17.20 6.85
C PRO A 317 -36.12 15.74 7.28
N LEU A 318 -37.18 14.94 7.42
CA LEU A 318 -37.09 13.52 7.79
C LEU A 318 -36.49 12.72 6.65
N ASP A 319 -36.96 12.97 5.42
CA ASP A 319 -36.46 12.32 4.21
C ASP A 319 -34.99 12.68 3.98
N THR A 320 -34.60 13.93 4.21
CA THR A 320 -33.18 14.32 4.12
C THR A 320 -32.32 13.61 5.15
N LEU A 321 -32.78 13.51 6.40
CA LEU A 321 -32.04 12.80 7.46
C LEU A 321 -31.98 11.30 7.17
N HIS A 322 -33.08 10.72 6.71
CA HIS A 322 -33.16 9.32 6.32
C HIS A 322 -32.20 9.00 5.16
N ALA A 323 -32.18 9.83 4.11
CA ALA A 323 -31.25 9.67 2.99
C ALA A 323 -29.79 9.77 3.44
N HIS A 324 -29.45 10.70 4.35
CA HIS A 324 -28.11 10.82 4.90
C HIS A 324 -27.71 9.59 5.75
N LEU A 325 -28.62 9.08 6.58
CA LEU A 325 -28.38 7.86 7.35
C LEU A 325 -28.25 6.62 6.45
N LEU A 326 -29.04 6.54 5.39
CA LEU A 326 -28.97 5.46 4.40
C LEU A 326 -27.62 5.47 3.67
N ALA A 327 -27.16 6.64 3.22
CA ALA A 327 -25.85 6.80 2.60
C ALA A 327 -24.71 6.44 3.56
N SER A 328 -24.77 6.92 4.80
CA SER A 328 -23.79 6.56 5.85
C SER A 328 -23.77 5.06 6.14
N LYS A 329 -24.93 4.40 6.18
CA LYS A 329 -25.02 2.94 6.31
C LYS A 329 -24.37 2.22 5.12
N GLY A 330 -24.54 2.74 3.90
CA GLY A 330 -23.88 2.22 2.69
C GLY A 330 -22.36 2.23 2.82
N HIS A 331 -21.79 3.36 3.24
CA HIS A 331 -20.35 3.49 3.47
C HIS A 331 -19.85 2.58 4.60
N ALA A 332 -20.62 2.41 5.68
CA ALA A 332 -20.26 1.50 6.76
C ALA A 332 -20.23 0.04 6.30
N PHE A 333 -21.20 -0.38 5.49
CA PHE A 333 -21.23 -1.73 4.92
C PHE A 333 -20.08 -1.99 3.94
N GLU A 334 -19.75 -1.01 3.09
CA GLU A 334 -18.59 -1.10 2.20
C GLU A 334 -17.28 -1.21 2.99
N ALA A 335 -17.12 -0.40 4.04
CA ALA A 335 -15.96 -0.48 4.92
C ALA A 335 -15.87 -1.83 5.65
N GLU A 336 -16.99 -2.36 6.15
CA GLU A 336 -17.04 -3.70 6.78
C GLU A 336 -16.64 -4.79 5.78
N ALA A 337 -17.10 -4.71 4.53
CA ALA A 337 -16.72 -5.66 3.48
C ALA A 337 -15.21 -5.58 3.16
N LEU A 338 -14.64 -4.38 3.06
CA LEU A 338 -13.21 -4.17 2.83
C LEU A 338 -12.34 -4.66 4.00
N VAL A 339 -12.76 -4.39 5.25
CA VAL A 339 -12.07 -4.90 6.43
C VAL A 339 -12.15 -6.43 6.48
N SER A 340 -13.30 -7.02 6.16
CA SER A 340 -13.45 -8.48 6.12
C SER A 340 -12.52 -9.11 5.09
N ALA A 341 -12.42 -8.51 3.89
CA ALA A 341 -11.48 -8.97 2.88
C ALA A 341 -10.01 -8.85 3.34
N LEU A 342 -9.64 -7.72 3.96
CA LEU A 342 -8.27 -7.55 4.49
C LEU A 342 -7.92 -8.59 5.57
N VAL A 343 -8.88 -8.93 6.44
CA VAL A 343 -8.69 -9.96 7.46
C VAL A 343 -8.43 -11.32 6.81
N GLU A 344 -9.19 -11.69 5.78
CA GLU A 344 -8.99 -12.94 5.03
C GLU A 344 -7.61 -13.00 4.37
N GLU A 345 -7.17 -11.91 3.72
CA GLU A 345 -5.83 -11.83 3.11
C GLU A 345 -4.70 -11.91 4.16
N LEU A 346 -4.89 -11.32 5.35
CA LEU A 346 -3.92 -11.41 6.44
C LEU A 346 -3.86 -12.82 7.04
N GLU A 347 -4.99 -13.52 7.14
CA GLU A 347 -5.04 -14.91 7.56
C GLU A 347 -4.28 -15.81 6.57
N GLU A 348 -4.46 -15.62 5.27
CA GLU A 348 -3.72 -16.35 4.22
C GLU A 348 -2.20 -16.12 4.33
N VAL A 349 -1.75 -14.88 4.54
CA VAL A 349 -0.32 -14.56 4.73
C VAL A 349 0.24 -15.22 5.99
N VAL A 350 -0.53 -15.26 7.09
CA VAL A 350 -0.11 -15.92 8.33
C VAL A 350 0.01 -17.44 8.12
N ASP A 351 -0.93 -18.05 7.42
CA ASP A 351 -0.89 -19.47 7.06
C ASP A 351 0.36 -19.78 6.20
N ASP A 352 0.67 -18.94 5.22
CA ASP A 352 1.89 -19.06 4.41
C ASP A 352 3.17 -18.96 5.25
N VAL A 353 3.28 -17.97 6.15
CA VAL A 353 4.46 -17.79 7.01
C VAL A 353 4.62 -18.97 7.98
N THR A 354 3.53 -19.47 8.56
CA THR A 354 3.60 -20.65 9.45
C THR A 354 4.05 -21.89 8.68
N SER A 355 3.57 -22.09 7.45
CA SER A 355 4.02 -23.19 6.59
C SER A 355 5.52 -23.12 6.30
N ILE A 356 6.06 -21.91 6.05
CA ILE A 356 7.49 -21.69 5.80
C ILE A 356 8.30 -21.89 7.10
N ARG A 357 7.83 -21.38 8.24
CA ARG A 357 8.53 -21.55 9.53
C ARG A 357 8.65 -23.01 9.93
N ASP A 358 7.59 -23.79 9.75
CA ASP A 358 7.60 -25.23 10.03
C ASP A 358 8.54 -25.99 9.08
N SER A 359 8.75 -25.46 7.86
CA SER A 359 9.77 -25.97 6.94
C SER A 359 11.21 -25.55 7.33
N ALA A 360 11.40 -24.37 7.93
CA ALA A 360 12.72 -23.78 8.25
C ALA A 360 13.31 -24.21 9.61
N GLY A 361 12.50 -24.70 10.56
CA GLY A 361 12.95 -25.16 11.88
C GLY A 361 13.95 -26.33 11.92
N LYS A 362 14.45 -26.79 10.76
CA LYS A 362 15.41 -27.90 10.64
C LYS A 362 16.89 -27.49 10.63
N ASP A 363 17.25 -26.22 10.39
CA ASP A 363 18.66 -25.82 10.26
C ASP A 363 19.06 -24.68 11.23
N LYS A 364 20.06 -24.91 12.10
CA LYS A 364 20.60 -23.93 13.08
C LYS A 364 22.13 -23.83 13.02
N SER A 365 22.68 -22.63 12.85
CA SER A 365 23.87 -22.09 13.58
C SER A 365 24.39 -20.78 12.96
N VAL A 366 24.47 -19.69 13.75
CA VAL A 366 25.53 -18.63 13.83
C VAL A 366 24.92 -17.43 14.58
N GLN A 367 25.69 -16.81 15.50
CA GLN A 367 25.18 -15.75 16.38
C GLN A 367 25.08 -14.40 15.63
N PRO A 368 23.91 -13.73 15.68
CA PRO A 368 23.56 -12.59 14.81
C PRO A 368 24.25 -11.26 15.17
N GLN A 369 24.87 -11.15 16.34
CA GLN A 369 25.28 -9.86 16.91
C GLN A 369 26.58 -9.30 16.32
N ALA A 370 27.57 -10.16 16.06
CA ALA A 370 28.83 -9.74 15.43
C ALA A 370 28.66 -9.38 13.95
N LEU A 371 27.69 -10.02 13.27
CA LEU A 371 27.33 -9.67 11.89
C LEU A 371 26.77 -8.25 11.80
N LEU A 372 25.96 -7.86 12.79
CA LEU A 372 25.31 -6.56 12.81
C LEU A 372 26.29 -5.40 13.00
N GLU A 373 27.34 -5.57 13.82
CA GLU A 373 28.37 -4.53 14.04
C GLU A 373 29.23 -4.28 12.80
N ASP A 374 29.56 -5.33 12.06
CA ASP A 374 30.33 -5.22 10.81
C ASP A 374 29.47 -4.62 9.68
N GLU A 375 28.19 -4.99 9.61
CA GLU A 375 27.22 -4.43 8.66
C GLU A 375 27.02 -2.92 8.89
N LEU A 376 26.91 -2.51 10.16
CA LEU A 376 26.75 -1.11 10.53
C LEU A 376 28.01 -0.28 10.21
N ARG A 377 29.21 -0.86 10.34
CA ARG A 377 30.47 -0.20 9.92
C ARG A 377 30.53 0.06 8.43
N ASP A 378 30.03 -0.87 7.63
CA ASP A 378 30.11 -0.77 6.18
C ASP A 378 29.05 0.16 5.60
N GLU A 379 27.85 0.20 6.17
CA GLU A 379 26.82 1.21 5.85
C GLU A 379 27.31 2.63 6.14
N LEU A 380 27.94 2.87 7.29
CA LEU A 380 28.49 4.18 7.63
C LEU A 380 29.63 4.61 6.68
N LYS A 381 30.42 3.67 6.16
CA LYS A 381 31.44 3.96 5.14
C LYS A 381 30.84 4.26 3.77
N GLN A 382 29.75 3.58 3.38
CA GLN A 382 29.06 3.86 2.11
C GLN A 382 28.41 5.25 2.12
N LEU A 383 27.82 5.62 3.25
CA LEU A 383 27.20 6.92 3.45
C LEU A 383 28.21 8.07 3.66
N GLN A 384 29.52 7.78 3.66
CA GLN A 384 30.58 8.80 3.75
C GLN A 384 30.48 9.87 2.66
N SER A 385 29.97 9.54 1.48
CA SER A 385 29.81 10.48 0.36
C SER A 385 28.72 11.54 0.59
N LEU A 386 27.77 11.25 1.48
CA LEU A 386 26.67 12.14 1.84
C LEU A 386 26.98 12.95 3.11
N ARG A 387 28.21 12.83 3.64
CA ARG A 387 28.64 13.56 4.83
C ARG A 387 28.77 15.06 4.53
N PRO A 388 28.27 15.94 5.41
CA PRO A 388 28.43 17.39 5.26
C PRO A 388 29.91 17.80 5.22
N SER A 389 30.23 18.83 4.44
CA SER A 389 31.61 19.27 4.15
C SER A 389 32.39 19.77 5.37
N ASP A 390 31.70 20.09 6.47
CA ASP A 390 32.28 20.62 7.70
C ASP A 390 32.57 19.53 8.77
N ALA A 391 32.25 18.26 8.50
CA ALA A 391 32.43 17.18 9.47
C ALA A 391 33.83 16.54 9.42
N ASN A 392 34.29 16.05 10.58
CA ASN A 392 35.56 15.31 10.72
C ASN A 392 35.58 14.04 9.85
N PRO A 393 36.75 13.50 9.45
CA PRO A 393 36.83 12.28 8.65
C PRO A 393 36.35 11.04 9.42
N LEU A 394 35.72 10.10 8.70
CA LEU A 394 35.12 8.89 9.29
C LEU A 394 36.21 7.93 9.74
N VAL A 395 36.29 7.67 11.05
CA VAL A 395 37.21 6.71 11.64
C VAL A 395 36.39 5.76 12.52
N LEU A 396 36.24 4.52 12.08
CA LEU A 396 35.49 3.47 12.77
C LEU A 396 36.44 2.32 13.12
N LEU A 397 37.03 2.37 14.31
CA LEU A 397 37.96 1.33 14.80
C LEU A 397 37.31 0.51 15.91
N ASP A 398 36.65 1.18 16.86
CA ASP A 398 36.02 0.53 18.02
C ASP A 398 34.48 0.69 18.03
N GLU A 399 33.79 -0.13 18.81
CA GLU A 399 32.32 -0.02 19.07
C GLU A 399 31.96 1.35 19.68
N ALA A 400 32.88 1.93 20.45
CA ALA A 400 32.76 3.28 20.98
C ALA A 400 32.81 4.38 19.90
N ASP A 401 33.42 4.12 18.74
CA ASP A 401 33.44 5.05 17.61
C ASP A 401 32.15 4.95 16.79
N LEU A 402 31.64 3.72 16.61
CA LEU A 402 30.32 3.46 16.00
C LEU A 402 29.19 4.17 16.75
N SER A 403 29.17 4.04 18.07
CA SER A 403 28.14 4.68 18.90
C SER A 403 28.23 6.21 18.90
N LYS A 404 29.43 6.80 18.83
CA LYS A 404 29.60 8.25 18.68
C LYS A 404 29.13 8.75 17.31
N GLU A 405 29.42 8.00 16.25
CA GLU A 405 28.97 8.33 14.89
C GLU A 405 27.46 8.20 14.75
N LEU A 406 26.87 7.15 15.31
CA LEU A 406 25.41 6.99 15.41
C LEU A 406 24.75 8.13 16.20
N ALA A 407 25.41 8.63 17.25
CA ALA A 407 24.91 9.75 18.03
C ALA A 407 25.03 11.11 17.29
N SER A 408 25.99 11.27 16.37
CA SER A 408 26.13 12.52 15.59
C SER A 408 25.21 12.60 14.36
N ILE A 409 24.75 11.47 13.82
CA ILE A 409 23.79 11.43 12.68
C ILE A 409 22.48 12.20 12.97
N PRO A 410 21.79 12.03 14.12
CA PRO A 410 20.57 12.78 14.39
C PRO A 410 20.83 14.27 14.56
N GLU A 411 21.99 14.68 15.09
CA GLU A 411 22.37 16.09 15.19
C GLU A 411 22.58 16.71 13.79
N TRP A 412 23.18 15.97 12.85
CA TRP A 412 23.31 16.40 11.46
C TRP A 412 21.98 16.44 10.73
N LEU A 413 21.10 15.46 10.99
CA LEU A 413 19.76 15.45 10.42
C LEU A 413 18.95 16.66 10.91
N SER A 414 19.00 16.99 12.20
CA SER A 414 18.34 18.21 12.70
C SER A 414 18.92 19.48 12.09
N HIS A 415 20.24 19.55 11.90
CA HIS A 415 20.87 20.71 11.27
C HIS A 415 20.49 20.81 9.77
N ALA A 416 20.33 19.69 9.08
CA ALA A 416 19.88 19.67 7.68
C ALA A 416 18.41 20.07 7.55
N GLU A 417 17.55 19.60 8.46
CA GLU A 417 16.15 19.99 8.52
C GLU A 417 16.00 21.49 8.83
N ASP A 418 16.78 22.03 9.76
CA ASP A 418 16.74 23.46 10.08
C ASP A 418 17.26 24.30 8.91
N ALA A 419 18.32 23.86 8.21
CA ALA A 419 18.77 24.50 6.98
C ALA A 419 17.73 24.43 5.85
N GLU A 420 16.97 23.33 5.74
CA GLU A 420 15.85 23.21 4.80
C GLU A 420 14.72 24.17 5.17
N ARG A 421 14.36 24.29 6.45
CA ARG A 421 13.35 25.24 6.93
C ARG A 421 13.77 26.67 6.62
N GLU A 422 15.03 27.04 6.90
CA GLU A 422 15.58 28.35 6.55
C GLU A 422 15.56 28.59 5.04
N TRP A 423 15.90 27.56 4.24
CA TRP A 423 15.84 27.64 2.80
C TRP A 423 14.40 27.86 2.30
N VAL A 424 13.42 27.12 2.81
CA VAL A 424 12.00 27.25 2.46
C VAL A 424 11.46 28.63 2.82
N VAL A 425 11.82 29.15 4.00
CA VAL A 425 11.46 30.53 4.40
C VAL A 425 12.11 31.55 3.46
N SER A 426 13.38 31.36 3.11
CA SER A 426 14.09 32.22 2.15
C SER A 426 13.56 32.08 0.71
N LEU A 427 12.98 30.93 0.35
CA LEU A 427 12.44 30.66 -0.97
C LEU A 427 11.20 31.49 -1.22
N LEU A 428 10.36 31.70 -0.20
CA LEU A 428 9.20 32.57 -0.31
C LEU A 428 9.63 34.01 -0.59
N ASP A 429 10.69 34.49 0.07
CA ASP A 429 11.24 35.83 -0.17
C ASP A 429 11.95 35.93 -1.52
N ARG A 430 12.66 34.87 -1.95
CA ARG A 430 13.23 34.79 -3.30
C ARG A 430 12.14 34.78 -4.37
N LEU A 431 11.04 34.03 -4.17
CA LEU A 431 9.89 34.02 -5.07
C LEU A 431 9.16 35.36 -5.06
N SER A 432 9.04 36.03 -3.92
CA SER A 432 8.48 37.38 -3.82
C SER A 432 9.35 38.36 -4.62
N SER A 433 10.68 38.26 -4.52
CA SER A 433 11.61 39.08 -5.30
C SER A 433 11.51 38.80 -6.81
N LEU A 434 11.30 37.53 -7.19
CA LEU A 434 11.17 37.11 -8.58
C LEU A 434 9.83 37.51 -9.19
N THR A 435 8.76 37.49 -8.40
CA THR A 435 7.43 37.99 -8.80
C THR A 435 7.40 39.51 -8.87
N HIS A 436 8.11 40.21 -7.98
CA HIS A 436 8.28 41.66 -8.06
C HIS A 436 9.08 42.08 -9.30
N ASN A 437 10.14 41.33 -9.63
CA ASN A 437 10.94 41.51 -10.83
C ASN A 437 10.27 40.93 -12.10
N ARG A 438 9.11 40.27 -11.99
CA ARG A 438 8.40 39.72 -13.14
C ARG A 438 7.96 40.80 -14.11
N ALA A 439 7.61 41.99 -13.63
CA ALA A 439 7.23 43.11 -14.48
C ALA A 439 8.41 43.65 -15.31
N SER A 440 9.62 43.71 -14.73
CA SER A 440 10.84 44.14 -15.44
C SER A 440 11.38 43.05 -16.37
N LEU A 441 11.27 41.77 -16.00
CA LEU A 441 11.60 40.64 -16.86
C LEU A 441 10.62 40.53 -18.03
N LEU A 442 9.31 40.64 -17.77
CA LEU A 442 8.33 40.68 -18.86
C LEU A 442 8.49 41.92 -19.72
N SER A 443 8.79 43.10 -19.16
CA SER A 443 9.00 44.30 -19.97
C SER A 443 10.24 44.20 -20.84
N THR A 444 11.35 43.61 -20.35
CA THR A 444 12.53 43.33 -21.17
C THR A 444 12.27 42.26 -22.22
N ILE A 445 11.47 41.24 -21.93
CA ILE A 445 11.05 40.21 -22.90
C ILE A 445 10.16 40.83 -24.00
N TYR A 446 9.18 41.68 -23.63
CA TYR A 446 8.32 42.37 -24.60
C TYR A 446 9.07 43.47 -25.36
N ALA A 447 10.02 44.16 -24.75
CA ALA A 447 10.88 45.14 -25.43
C ALA A 447 11.81 44.50 -26.48
N ASN A 448 12.19 43.23 -26.28
CA ASN A 448 12.98 42.47 -27.23
C ASN A 448 12.12 41.58 -28.15
N SER A 449 10.79 41.65 -28.04
CA SER A 449 9.88 40.95 -28.95
C SER A 449 9.72 41.73 -30.26
N PRO A 450 9.70 41.07 -31.43
CA PRO A 450 9.75 41.75 -32.72
C PRO A 450 8.48 42.57 -33.04
N VAL A 451 7.33 42.28 -32.41
CA VAL A 451 6.08 43.04 -32.54
C VAL A 451 5.26 42.94 -31.25
N THR A 452 4.71 44.06 -30.77
CA THR A 452 3.93 44.20 -29.52
C THR A 452 2.62 43.42 -29.45
N THR A 453 2.22 42.72 -30.53
CA THR A 453 0.95 41.97 -30.61
C THR A 453 1.11 40.47 -30.82
N SER A 454 2.33 39.94 -30.89
CA SER A 454 2.56 38.49 -30.99
C SER A 454 2.92 37.87 -29.62
N PRO A 455 2.49 36.65 -29.31
CA PRO A 455 2.83 35.99 -28.05
C PRO A 455 4.36 35.82 -27.91
N PRO A 456 4.93 35.97 -26.69
CA PRO A 456 6.37 36.19 -26.46
C PRO A 456 7.28 34.98 -26.72
N PHE A 457 6.74 33.90 -27.29
CA PHE A 457 7.48 32.66 -27.57
C PHE A 457 7.19 32.14 -28.98
N LEU A 458 6.98 33.03 -29.98
CA LEU A 458 7.10 32.57 -31.35
C LEU A 458 8.56 32.16 -31.62
N PRO A 459 8.80 30.95 -32.16
CA PRO A 459 10.14 30.56 -32.58
C PRO A 459 10.65 31.59 -33.59
N SER A 460 11.90 32.02 -33.39
CA SER A 460 12.52 33.04 -34.24
C SER A 460 12.43 32.67 -35.72
N ALA A 461 12.39 33.65 -36.63
CA ALA A 461 12.31 33.38 -38.07
C ALA A 461 13.47 32.49 -38.58
N THR A 462 14.61 32.48 -37.87
CA THR A 462 15.74 31.58 -38.12
C THR A 462 15.45 30.16 -37.62
N GLN A 463 14.84 29.99 -36.44
CA GLN A 463 14.38 28.67 -35.97
C GLN A 463 13.26 28.10 -36.84
N GLN A 464 12.28 28.90 -37.26
CA GLN A 464 11.25 28.44 -38.20
C GLN A 464 11.86 28.02 -39.55
N LYS A 465 12.87 28.74 -40.04
CA LYS A 465 13.61 28.31 -41.24
C LYS A 465 14.37 27.01 -41.01
N LEU A 466 15.04 26.86 -39.88
CA LEU A 466 15.75 25.64 -39.51
C LEU A 466 14.78 24.45 -39.36
N GLU A 467 13.62 24.66 -38.76
CA GLU A 467 12.59 23.65 -38.55
C GLU A 467 11.98 23.22 -39.89
N ASN A 468 11.68 24.16 -40.78
CA ASN A 468 11.23 23.85 -42.14
C ASN A 468 12.31 23.13 -42.95
N ASP A 469 13.59 23.49 -42.78
CA ASP A 469 14.70 22.80 -43.44
C ASP A 469 14.95 21.40 -42.86
N LEU A 470 14.76 21.22 -41.54
CA LEU A 470 14.81 19.92 -40.88
C LEU A 470 13.65 19.03 -41.32
N GLN A 471 12.43 19.56 -41.37
CA GLN A 471 11.26 18.83 -41.88
C GLN A 471 11.47 18.40 -43.33
N ARG A 472 11.98 19.29 -44.19
CA ARG A 472 12.35 18.93 -45.57
C ARG A 472 13.44 17.86 -45.63
N ARG A 473 14.45 17.93 -44.76
CA ARG A 473 15.51 16.90 -44.71
C ARG A 473 14.98 15.57 -44.18
N VAL A 474 14.08 15.59 -43.21
CA VAL A 474 13.40 14.40 -42.68
C VAL A 474 12.51 13.79 -43.76
N GLU A 475 11.76 14.59 -44.52
CA GLU A 475 10.98 14.12 -45.68
C GLU A 475 11.87 13.58 -46.79
N GLN A 476 13.04 14.18 -47.04
CA GLN A 476 14.00 13.64 -47.99
C GLN A 476 14.59 12.32 -47.51
N LEU A 477 14.94 12.21 -46.22
CA LEU A 477 15.44 10.97 -45.64
C LEU A 477 14.37 9.90 -45.60
N SER A 478 13.11 10.23 -45.29
CA SER A 478 12.00 9.29 -45.30
C SER A 478 11.72 8.77 -46.73
N ASN A 479 11.78 9.64 -47.73
CA ASN A 479 11.69 9.25 -49.13
C ASN A 479 12.89 8.39 -49.57
N LEU A 480 14.09 8.66 -49.05
CA LEU A 480 15.27 7.84 -49.33
C LEU A 480 15.21 6.49 -48.60
N THR A 481 14.67 6.41 -47.40
CA THR A 481 14.44 5.13 -46.69
C THR A 481 13.37 4.32 -47.38
N ILE A 482 12.28 4.94 -47.86
CA ILE A 482 11.26 4.25 -48.66
C ILE A 482 11.88 3.72 -49.96
N ARG A 483 12.74 4.50 -50.63
CA ARG A 483 13.49 4.01 -51.80
C ARG A 483 14.48 2.91 -51.46
N LEU A 484 15.10 2.93 -50.28
CA LEU A 484 15.99 1.87 -49.79
C LEU A 484 15.22 0.59 -49.45
N GLU A 485 13.98 0.70 -48.94
CA GLU A 485 13.08 -0.43 -48.69
C GLU A 485 12.54 -1.01 -50.00
N GLU A 486 12.22 -0.18 -50.99
CA GLU A 486 11.83 -0.61 -52.33
C GLU A 486 13.01 -1.23 -53.09
N SER A 487 14.23 -0.70 -52.91
CA SER A 487 15.46 -1.35 -53.34
C SER A 487 15.89 -2.41 -52.32
N ARG A 488 15.10 -3.48 -52.15
CA ARG A 488 15.57 -4.66 -51.43
C ARG A 488 16.95 -5.03 -51.97
N MET A 489 17.95 -4.95 -51.10
CA MET A 489 19.34 -5.33 -51.39
C MET A 489 19.32 -6.68 -52.10
N THR A 490 19.78 -6.73 -53.35
CA THR A 490 20.03 -8.03 -53.99
C THR A 490 21.11 -8.74 -53.18
N ASP A 491 20.98 -10.06 -52.96
CA ASP A 491 21.95 -10.93 -52.25
C ASP A 491 23.43 -10.67 -52.62
N ARG A 492 23.68 -10.16 -53.82
CA ARG A 492 25.02 -9.83 -54.32
C ARG A 492 25.62 -8.60 -53.62
N ASP A 493 24.82 -7.64 -53.20
CA ASP A 493 25.27 -6.42 -52.54
C ASP A 493 25.40 -6.61 -51.04
N GLU A 494 24.58 -7.45 -50.39
CA GLU A 494 24.81 -7.93 -49.02
C GLU A 494 26.18 -8.62 -48.89
N ARG A 495 26.53 -9.53 -49.83
CA ARG A 495 27.84 -10.20 -49.81
C ARG A 495 29.02 -9.23 -50.01
N LYS A 496 28.83 -8.14 -50.75
CA LYS A 496 29.88 -7.11 -50.88
C LYS A 496 29.98 -6.24 -49.63
N LEU A 497 28.86 -5.97 -48.98
CA LEU A 497 28.80 -5.19 -47.75
C LEU A 497 29.43 -5.97 -46.59
N ASP A 498 29.17 -7.28 -46.48
CA ASP A 498 29.88 -8.19 -45.57
C ASP A 498 31.38 -8.26 -45.86
N ALA A 499 31.77 -8.33 -47.14
CA ALA A 499 33.18 -8.30 -47.52
C ALA A 499 33.85 -6.94 -47.18
N PHE A 500 33.10 -5.84 -47.23
CA PHE A 500 33.59 -4.51 -46.89
C PHE A 500 33.70 -4.31 -45.37
N ILE A 501 32.68 -4.71 -44.61
CA ILE A 501 32.70 -4.72 -43.13
C ILE A 501 33.81 -5.64 -42.62
N GLY A 502 33.98 -6.83 -43.20
CA GLY A 502 35.07 -7.74 -42.84
C GLY A 502 36.47 -7.18 -43.14
N LYS A 503 36.59 -6.22 -44.08
CA LYS A 503 37.85 -5.55 -44.40
C LYS A 503 38.15 -4.38 -43.45
N TRP A 504 37.12 -3.70 -42.94
CA TRP A 504 37.24 -2.60 -41.99
C TRP A 504 37.27 -3.03 -40.52
N ALA A 505 36.64 -4.14 -40.16
CA ALA A 505 36.74 -4.74 -38.83
C ALA A 505 38.11 -5.43 -38.58
N ARG A 506 39.00 -5.42 -39.58
CA ARG A 506 40.37 -5.96 -39.51
C ARG A 506 41.46 -4.87 -39.51
N THR A 507 41.07 -3.60 -39.45
CA THR A 507 41.92 -2.49 -39.01
C THR A 507 41.47 -2.07 -37.64
#